data_AF-A0A3M1D369-F1
#
_entry.id   AF-A0A3M1D369-F1
#
_cell.length_a   1.000
_cell.length_b   1.000
_cell.length_c   1.000
_cell.angle_alpha   90.00
_cell.angle_beta   90.00
_cell.angle_gamma   90.00
#
_symmetry.space_group_name_H-M   'P 1'
#
loop_
_entity.id
_entity.type
_entity.pdbx_description
1 polymer ?
#
loop_
_entity_poly.entity_id
_entity_poly.type
_entity_poly.pdbx_seq_one_letter_code
_entity_poly.pdbx_strand_id
1 'polypeptide(L)'
;MSVLAYGPETSSSGSWREVFSRWFHPLQRKEEAQPRGWLFSTPPLAARSSARKGVGVANHPGTAAGRGRNYIAVAALVDTNIVVYRFDPRFPEKQEIATKLLRKGIERGDLFLSHQSIVEFVAAVTRPVHGGKPLLSPADAIREAEDLMNQFEVLFPDERLLMTALRGYAAYGLSWFDAHLWAYAEHFGLEILFSEDFQNGRIYGTVKVVNPFLAG
;
A
#
# COMPACT_ATOMS: atom_id res chain seq x y z
N MET A 1 -35.20 -35.36 21.29
CA MET A 1 -34.97 -34.82 19.94
C MET A 1 -34.64 -33.35 20.09
N SER A 2 -33.37 -32.99 19.83
CA SER A 2 -32.85 -31.63 19.97
C SER A 2 -33.07 -30.88 18.66
N VAL A 3 -33.68 -29.70 18.72
CA VAL A 3 -33.72 -28.73 17.60
C VAL A 3 -33.08 -27.46 18.13
N LEU A 4 -31.79 -27.28 17.83
CA LEU A 4 -31.10 -26.01 17.99
C LEU A 4 -31.38 -25.17 16.74
N ALA A 5 -32.13 -24.08 16.92
CA ALA A 5 -32.28 -23.04 15.93
C ALA A 5 -30.97 -22.25 15.83
N TYR A 6 -30.27 -22.38 14.70
CA TYR A 6 -29.17 -21.50 14.32
C TYR A 6 -29.76 -20.15 13.86
N GLY A 7 -29.43 -19.07 14.58
CA GLY A 7 -29.57 -17.70 14.08
C GLY A 7 -28.47 -17.37 13.06
N PRO A 8 -28.68 -16.44 12.13
CA PRO A 8 -27.63 -16.03 11.22
C PRO A 8 -26.75 -14.97 11.89
N GLU A 9 -25.66 -15.41 12.52
CA GLU A 9 -24.44 -14.61 12.63
C GLU A 9 -23.55 -14.93 11.42
N THR A 10 -23.32 -13.95 10.54
CA THR A 10 -22.01 -13.66 9.96
C THR A 10 -22.06 -12.29 9.32
N SER A 11 -21.53 -11.29 10.04
CA SER A 11 -21.01 -10.06 9.48
C SER A 11 -19.82 -10.39 8.57
N SER A 12 -20.07 -10.60 7.28
CA SER A 12 -19.03 -10.82 6.28
C SER A 12 -18.42 -9.49 5.85
N SER A 13 -17.52 -8.93 6.66
CA SER A 13 -16.50 -8.02 6.16
C SER A 13 -15.49 -8.84 5.36
N GLY A 14 -15.85 -9.20 4.13
CA GLY A 14 -14.95 -9.92 3.22
C GLY A 14 -13.70 -9.08 3.00
N SER A 15 -12.57 -9.50 3.57
CA SER A 15 -11.29 -8.83 3.40
C SER A 15 -10.95 -8.81 1.91
N TRP A 16 -10.46 -7.69 1.39
CA TRP A 16 -9.98 -7.57 0.01
C TRP A 16 -8.94 -8.66 -0.35
N ARG A 17 -8.28 -9.24 0.66
CA ARG A 17 -7.38 -10.39 0.58
C ARG A 17 -8.06 -11.71 0.19
N GLU A 18 -9.33 -11.95 0.53
CA GLU A 18 -10.10 -13.11 0.03
C GLU A 18 -10.46 -12.97 -1.45
N VAL A 19 -10.68 -11.73 -1.89
CA VAL A 19 -10.91 -11.41 -3.29
C VAL A 19 -9.59 -11.56 -4.07
N PHE A 20 -8.45 -11.16 -3.50
CA PHE A 20 -7.13 -11.26 -4.11
C PHE A 20 -6.53 -12.69 -4.10
N SER A 21 -6.71 -13.46 -3.03
CA SER A 21 -6.29 -14.88 -2.96
C SER A 21 -7.00 -15.74 -4.02
N ARG A 22 -8.24 -15.40 -4.37
CA ARG A 22 -8.96 -16.02 -5.51
C ARG A 22 -8.32 -15.79 -6.88
N TRP A 23 -7.42 -14.82 -7.05
CA TRP A 23 -6.68 -14.60 -8.31
C TRP A 23 -5.42 -15.48 -8.45
N PHE A 24 -4.80 -15.91 -7.34
CA PHE A 24 -3.53 -16.65 -7.32
C PHE A 24 -3.64 -18.08 -6.73
N HIS A 25 -4.88 -18.57 -6.59
CA HIS A 25 -5.21 -19.82 -5.90
C HIS A 25 -4.61 -21.15 -6.43
N PRO A 26 -3.99 -21.27 -7.64
CA PRO A 26 -3.24 -22.47 -7.98
C PRO A 26 -1.94 -22.65 -7.16
N LEU A 27 -1.41 -21.58 -6.56
CA LEU A 27 -0.11 -21.63 -5.85
C LEU A 27 -0.22 -21.67 -4.32
N GLN A 28 -1.39 -21.38 -3.74
CA GLN A 28 -1.55 -21.31 -2.27
C GLN A 28 -2.04 -22.61 -1.64
N ARG A 29 -2.45 -23.62 -2.42
CA ARG A 29 -2.88 -24.92 -1.85
C ARG A 29 -1.68 -25.85 -1.64
N LYS A 30 -0.67 -25.39 -0.90
CA LYS A 30 0.37 -26.15 -0.18
C LYS A 30 1.41 -25.16 0.37
N GLU A 31 1.14 -24.55 1.52
CA GLU A 31 2.16 -24.13 2.51
C GLU A 31 1.50 -23.42 3.71
N GLU A 32 0.65 -24.15 4.43
CA GLU A 32 0.61 -23.99 5.89
C GLU A 32 1.72 -24.87 6.46
N ALA A 33 2.94 -24.38 6.36
CA ALA A 33 4.06 -24.84 7.16
C ALA A 33 4.85 -23.60 7.54
N GLN A 34 4.79 -23.22 8.82
CA GLN A 34 5.79 -22.32 9.40
C GLN A 34 7.17 -22.81 8.96
N PRO A 35 8.04 -21.98 8.39
CA PRO A 35 9.39 -22.41 8.12
C PRO A 35 10.11 -22.60 9.47
N ARG A 36 10.19 -23.85 9.92
CA ARG A 36 11.22 -24.28 10.87
C ARG A 36 12.56 -24.15 10.15
N GLY A 37 13.32 -23.12 10.52
CA GLY A 37 14.76 -23.04 10.30
C GLY A 37 15.20 -22.73 8.87
N TRP A 38 15.15 -21.46 8.49
CA TRP A 38 16.09 -20.93 7.50
C TRP A 38 17.27 -20.31 8.26
N LEU A 39 18.33 -21.09 8.46
CA LEU A 39 19.63 -20.58 8.91
C LEU A 39 20.30 -19.85 7.75
N PHE A 40 19.95 -18.59 7.55
CA PHE A 40 20.90 -17.66 6.93
C PHE A 40 21.81 -17.16 8.05
N SER A 41 23.03 -17.68 8.09
CA SER A 41 24.11 -17.12 8.91
C SER A 41 24.31 -15.64 8.53
N THR A 42 23.92 -14.75 9.43
CA THR A 42 24.18 -13.31 9.33
C THR A 42 25.68 -13.06 9.53
N PRO A 43 26.40 -12.45 8.56
CA PRO A 43 27.68 -11.85 8.89
C PRO A 43 27.41 -10.53 9.64
N PRO A 44 28.27 -10.16 10.62
CA PRO A 44 28.11 -8.93 11.37
C PRO A 44 28.22 -7.71 10.45
N LEU A 45 27.39 -6.69 10.70
CA LEU A 45 27.48 -5.38 10.06
C LEU A 45 28.83 -4.74 10.37
N ALA A 46 29.81 -4.91 9.48
CA ALA A 46 31.01 -4.09 9.45
C ALA A 46 30.74 -2.85 8.60
N ALA A 47 30.83 -1.69 9.23
CA ALA A 47 30.83 -0.39 8.57
C ALA A 47 31.93 -0.35 7.50
N ARG A 48 31.53 -0.20 6.23
CA ARG A 48 32.44 0.16 5.15
C ARG A 48 31.88 1.38 4.43
N SER A 49 32.57 2.49 4.65
CA SER A 49 32.48 3.71 3.86
C SER A 49 32.80 3.41 2.39
N SER A 50 31.86 3.69 1.50
CA SER A 50 32.08 3.72 0.07
C SER A 50 31.47 5.00 -0.49
N ALA A 51 32.34 5.93 -0.83
CA ALA A 51 32.02 7.19 -1.48
C ALA A 51 31.50 6.98 -2.92
N ARG A 52 30.78 8.01 -3.41
CA ARG A 52 30.27 8.30 -4.77
C ARG A 52 28.85 7.78 -5.04
N LYS A 53 27.97 8.50 -5.75
CA LYS A 53 28.01 9.81 -6.43
C LYS A 53 26.54 10.27 -6.46
N GLY A 54 26.25 11.48 -5.98
CA GLY A 54 24.90 12.03 -6.01
C GLY A 54 24.38 12.20 -7.43
N VAL A 55 23.17 11.72 -7.68
CA VAL A 55 22.38 12.13 -8.84
C VAL A 55 21.76 13.48 -8.47
N GLY A 56 22.16 14.51 -9.20
CA GLY A 56 21.79 15.90 -8.94
C GLY A 56 20.33 16.17 -9.27
N VAL A 57 19.62 16.72 -8.30
CA VAL A 57 18.38 17.46 -8.54
C VAL A 57 18.80 18.85 -9.05
N ALA A 58 18.23 19.26 -10.18
CA ALA A 58 18.56 20.50 -10.85
C ALA A 58 18.19 21.73 -9.98
N ASN A 59 19.15 22.63 -9.77
CA ASN A 59 18.93 23.95 -9.18
C ASN A 59 18.48 24.95 -10.26
N HIS A 60 17.49 25.78 -9.94
CA HIS A 60 17.25 27.08 -10.59
C HIS A 60 17.50 28.20 -9.56
N PRO A 61 18.20 29.30 -9.94
CA PRO A 61 18.51 30.38 -9.01
C PRO A 61 17.40 31.45 -9.03
N GLY A 62 17.14 32.07 -7.88
CA GLY A 62 16.37 33.32 -7.86
C GLY A 62 15.73 33.74 -6.53
N THR A 63 16.55 34.38 -5.68
CA THR A 63 16.18 35.50 -4.78
C THR A 63 15.53 35.21 -3.42
N ALA A 64 16.12 35.84 -2.41
CA ALA A 64 15.87 35.69 -0.98
C ALA A 64 14.60 36.38 -0.49
N ALA A 65 13.91 35.76 0.49
CA ALA A 65 13.58 36.33 1.81
C ALA A 65 12.49 35.47 2.49
N GLY A 66 12.67 35.18 3.77
CA GLY A 66 11.61 34.62 4.62
C GLY A 66 12.04 33.35 5.33
N ARG A 67 12.35 33.50 6.63
CA ARG A 67 12.54 32.41 7.59
C ARG A 67 11.17 31.75 7.83
N GLY A 68 10.73 30.94 6.87
CA GLY A 68 9.56 30.07 6.97
C GLY A 68 9.96 28.72 7.57
N ARG A 69 9.14 28.18 8.47
CA ARG A 69 9.33 26.83 9.02
C ARG A 69 9.41 25.84 7.85
N ASN A 70 10.55 25.20 7.65
CA ASN A 70 10.65 24.03 6.78
C ASN A 70 9.81 22.93 7.45
N TYR A 71 8.52 22.86 7.13
CA TYR A 71 7.79 21.61 7.28
C TYR A 71 8.42 20.69 6.24
N ILE A 72 9.29 19.79 6.68
CA ILE A 72 9.68 18.67 5.83
C ILE A 72 8.37 17.96 5.53
N ALA A 73 7.92 18.05 4.28
CA ALA A 73 6.73 17.33 3.84
C ALA A 73 7.03 15.85 4.03
N VAL A 74 6.23 15.19 4.88
CA VAL A 74 6.42 13.77 5.18
C VAL A 74 5.83 12.99 4.01
N ALA A 75 6.71 12.42 3.19
CA ALA A 75 6.32 11.64 2.02
C ALA A 75 5.67 10.31 2.43
N ALA A 76 4.59 9.92 1.75
CA ALA A 76 3.81 8.74 2.11
C ALA A 76 3.38 7.89 0.91
N LEU A 77 3.34 6.57 1.12
CA LEU A 77 2.76 5.62 0.19
C LEU A 77 1.28 5.39 0.51
N VAL A 78 0.46 5.26 -0.52
CA VAL A 78 -0.96 4.91 -0.38
C VAL A 78 -1.21 3.47 -0.85
N ASP A 79 -1.83 2.69 0.04
CA ASP A 79 -2.32 1.35 -0.26
C ASP A 79 -3.53 1.40 -1.22
N THR A 80 -3.69 0.34 -2.01
CA THR A 80 -4.77 0.16 -2.99
C THR A 80 -6.16 0.31 -2.36
N ASN A 81 -6.36 -0.17 -1.13
CA ASN A 81 -7.67 -0.10 -0.46
C ASN A 81 -8.22 1.34 -0.41
N ILE A 82 -7.38 2.33 -0.11
CA ILE A 82 -7.74 3.75 -0.08
C ILE A 82 -8.10 4.25 -1.48
N VAL A 83 -7.32 3.87 -2.49
CA VAL A 83 -7.60 4.24 -3.89
C VAL A 83 -8.95 3.67 -4.34
N VAL A 84 -9.26 2.42 -3.98
CA VAL A 84 -10.54 1.77 -4.28
C VAL A 84 -11.70 2.44 -3.54
N TYR A 85 -11.54 2.79 -2.25
CA TYR A 85 -12.60 3.46 -1.49
C TYR A 85 -13.04 4.79 -2.08
N ARG A 86 -12.16 5.51 -2.81
CA ARG A 86 -12.55 6.72 -3.56
C ARG A 86 -13.71 6.46 -4.54
N PHE A 87 -13.86 5.24 -5.04
CA PHE A 87 -14.86 4.87 -6.06
C PHE A 87 -15.98 3.97 -5.53
N ASP A 88 -15.96 3.62 -4.24
CA ASP A 88 -16.91 2.65 -3.68
C ASP A 88 -18.08 3.35 -2.97
N PRO A 89 -19.26 3.47 -3.60
CA PRO A 89 -20.40 4.17 -3.02
C PRO A 89 -21.02 3.44 -1.81
N ARG A 90 -20.61 2.19 -1.55
CA ARG A 90 -21.10 1.40 -0.41
C ARG A 90 -20.52 1.89 0.92
N PHE A 91 -19.42 2.65 0.88
CA PHE A 91 -18.73 3.17 2.05
C PHE A 91 -18.55 4.71 1.95
N PRO A 92 -19.64 5.49 2.03
CA PRO A 92 -19.60 6.93 1.77
C PRO A 92 -18.63 7.70 2.69
N GLU A 93 -18.55 7.33 3.97
CA GLU A 93 -17.61 7.95 4.92
C GLU A 93 -16.14 7.69 4.53
N LYS A 94 -15.81 6.44 4.21
CA LYS A 94 -14.45 6.08 3.74
C LYS A 94 -14.15 6.71 2.40
N GLN A 95 -15.13 6.79 1.50
CA GLN A 95 -15.00 7.46 0.22
C GLN A 95 -14.65 8.94 0.39
N GLU A 96 -15.33 9.65 1.31
CA GLU A 96 -15.05 11.05 1.61
C GLU A 96 -13.63 11.22 2.18
N ILE A 97 -13.25 10.38 3.14
CA ILE A 97 -11.91 10.39 3.76
C ILE A 97 -10.82 10.13 2.70
N ALA A 98 -10.98 9.07 1.90
CA ALA A 98 -10.04 8.71 0.83
C ALA A 98 -9.92 9.83 -0.21
N THR A 99 -11.04 10.41 -0.63
CA THR A 99 -11.06 11.52 -1.59
C THR A 99 -10.32 12.75 -1.04
N LYS A 100 -10.54 13.11 0.22
CA LYS A 100 -9.83 14.22 0.87
C LYS A 100 -8.34 13.94 1.03
N LEU A 101 -7.96 12.72 1.41
CA LEU A 101 -6.57 12.31 1.58
C LEU A 101 -5.81 12.41 0.26
N LEU A 102 -6.35 11.79 -0.80
CA LEU A 102 -5.75 11.78 -2.13
C LEU A 102 -5.64 13.20 -2.70
N ARG A 103 -6.69 14.02 -2.56
CA ARG A 103 -6.66 15.43 -3.02
C ARG A 103 -5.55 16.22 -2.32
N LYS A 104 -5.45 16.15 -1.00
CA LYS A 104 -4.40 16.84 -0.24
C LYS A 104 -3.00 16.36 -0.66
N GLY A 105 -2.86 15.07 -0.95
CA GLY A 105 -1.61 14.51 -1.44
C GLY A 105 -1.18 15.07 -2.78
N ILE A 106 -2.13 15.20 -3.73
CA ILE A 106 -1.89 15.83 -5.03
C ILE A 106 -1.49 17.30 -4.84
N GLU A 107 -2.23 18.04 -4.02
CA GLU A 107 -1.97 19.46 -3.75
C GLU A 107 -0.57 19.70 -3.14
N ARG A 108 -0.10 18.79 -2.28
CA ARG A 108 1.20 18.89 -1.62
C ARG A 108 2.34 18.22 -2.39
N GLY A 109 2.04 17.32 -3.32
CA GLY A 109 3.02 16.50 -4.01
C GLY A 109 3.78 15.54 -3.09
N ASP A 110 3.13 15.05 -2.02
CA ASP A 110 3.75 14.21 -0.99
C ASP A 110 3.16 12.80 -0.84
N LEU A 111 2.20 12.44 -1.70
CA LEU A 111 1.66 11.09 -1.77
C LEU A 111 2.14 10.38 -3.04
N PHE A 112 2.51 9.12 -2.86
CA PHE A 112 3.01 8.25 -3.91
C PHE A 112 2.12 7.02 -4.02
N LEU A 113 2.01 6.50 -5.24
CA LEU A 113 1.38 5.21 -5.51
C LEU A 113 2.44 4.20 -5.91
N SER A 114 2.24 2.94 -5.55
CA SER A 114 3.06 1.88 -6.13
C SER A 114 2.47 1.44 -7.48
N HIS A 115 3.31 0.96 -8.38
CA HIS A 115 2.86 0.26 -9.59
C HIS A 115 1.89 -0.88 -9.23
N GLN A 116 2.18 -1.62 -8.15
CA GLN A 116 1.29 -2.66 -7.64
C GLN A 116 -0.09 -2.09 -7.34
N SER A 117 -0.18 -0.93 -6.69
CA SER A 117 -1.45 -0.28 -6.37
C SER A 117 -2.29 0.02 -7.61
N ILE A 118 -1.67 0.40 -8.73
CA ILE A 118 -2.37 0.63 -10.01
C ILE A 118 -2.93 -0.67 -10.58
N VAL A 119 -2.12 -1.74 -10.61
CA VAL A 119 -2.53 -3.06 -11.11
C VAL A 119 -3.68 -3.62 -10.27
N GLU A 120 -3.55 -3.54 -8.94
CA GLU A 120 -4.56 -4.01 -8.01
C GLU A 120 -5.85 -3.19 -8.09
N PHE A 121 -5.75 -1.87 -8.27
CA PHE A 121 -6.90 -0.99 -8.46
C PHE A 121 -7.74 -1.43 -9.64
N VAL A 122 -7.14 -1.59 -10.83
CA VAL A 122 -7.86 -2.00 -12.05
C VAL A 122 -8.53 -3.36 -11.86
N ALA A 123 -7.82 -4.32 -11.26
CA ALA A 123 -8.36 -5.64 -10.95
C ALA A 123 -9.55 -5.59 -9.98
N ALA A 124 -9.49 -4.70 -8.98
CA ALA A 124 -10.52 -4.57 -7.96
C ALA A 124 -11.80 -3.91 -8.49
N VAL A 125 -11.68 -2.78 -9.20
CA VAL A 125 -12.84 -1.98 -9.61
C VAL A 125 -13.60 -2.59 -10.79
N THR A 126 -12.93 -3.40 -11.62
CA THR A 126 -13.56 -4.10 -12.76
C THR A 126 -14.20 -5.43 -12.38
N ARG A 127 -13.97 -5.92 -11.16
CA ARG A 127 -14.52 -7.20 -10.71
C ARG A 127 -15.95 -7.05 -10.17
N PRO A 128 -16.90 -7.90 -10.60
CA PRO A 128 -18.23 -7.98 -9.99
C PRO A 128 -18.16 -8.35 -8.50
N VAL A 129 -18.85 -7.60 -7.65
CA VAL A 129 -18.91 -7.92 -6.20
C VAL A 129 -20.18 -8.71 -5.90
N HIS A 130 -20.03 -9.94 -5.40
CA HIS A 130 -21.13 -10.82 -4.92
C HIS A 130 -22.36 -10.91 -5.85
N GLY A 131 -22.14 -11.03 -7.16
CA GLY A 131 -23.22 -11.13 -8.16
C GLY A 131 -23.82 -9.79 -8.59
N GLY A 132 -23.31 -8.67 -8.07
CA GLY A 132 -23.61 -7.32 -8.53
C GLY A 132 -22.78 -6.90 -9.74
N LYS A 133 -22.90 -5.63 -10.12
CA LYS A 133 -22.08 -5.03 -11.18
C LYS A 133 -20.68 -4.65 -10.64
N PRO A 134 -19.65 -4.59 -11.49
CA PRO A 134 -18.37 -3.95 -11.16
C PRO A 134 -18.55 -2.52 -10.63
N LEU A 135 -17.58 -2.04 -9.86
CA LEU A 135 -17.57 -0.64 -9.40
C LEU A 135 -17.42 0.32 -10.59
N LEU A 136 -16.53 -0.03 -11.54
CA LEU A 136 -16.28 0.73 -12.75
C LEU A 136 -16.41 -0.17 -13.98
N SER A 137 -16.85 0.41 -15.10
CA SER A 137 -16.70 -0.27 -16.38
C SER A 137 -15.21 -0.43 -16.73
N PRO A 138 -14.81 -1.39 -17.59
CA PRO A 138 -13.42 -1.51 -18.01
C PRO A 138 -12.85 -0.22 -18.62
N ALA A 139 -13.65 0.52 -19.40
CA ALA A 139 -13.23 1.78 -19.99
C ALA A 139 -13.01 2.87 -18.94
N ASP A 140 -13.90 2.96 -17.94
CA ASP A 140 -13.73 3.90 -16.82
C ASP A 140 -12.51 3.51 -15.98
N ALA A 141 -12.31 2.23 -15.68
CA ALA A 141 -11.15 1.77 -14.90
C ALA A 141 -9.80 2.11 -15.56
N ILE A 142 -9.70 1.97 -16.89
CA ILE A 142 -8.50 2.37 -17.65
C ILE A 142 -8.29 3.88 -17.54
N ARG A 143 -9.32 4.68 -17.80
CA ARG A 143 -9.24 6.14 -17.70
C ARG A 143 -8.82 6.59 -16.30
N GLU A 144 -9.44 6.04 -15.25
CA GLU A 144 -9.09 6.38 -13.87
C GLU A 144 -7.65 5.93 -13.52
N ALA A 145 -7.18 4.80 -14.04
CA ALA A 145 -5.80 4.37 -13.84
C ALA A 145 -4.80 5.32 -14.53
N GLU A 146 -5.08 5.76 -15.76
CA GLU A 146 -4.30 6.79 -16.44
C GLU A 146 -4.29 8.11 -15.68
N ASP A 147 -5.44 8.55 -15.18
CA ASP A 147 -5.56 9.76 -14.36
C ASP A 147 -4.75 9.66 -13.06
N LEU A 148 -4.77 8.50 -12.38
CA LEU A 148 -3.94 8.25 -11.21
C LEU A 148 -2.44 8.34 -11.54
N MET A 149 -2.01 7.75 -12.67
CA MET A 149 -0.61 7.82 -13.12
C MET A 149 -0.18 9.24 -13.54
N ASN A 150 -1.12 10.08 -13.97
CA ASN A 150 -0.86 11.48 -14.31
C ASN A 150 -0.83 12.41 -13.09
N GLN A 151 -1.56 12.06 -12.02
CA GLN A 151 -1.71 12.90 -10.82
C GLN A 151 -0.71 12.55 -9.70
N PHE A 152 -0.23 11.32 -9.66
CA PHE A 152 0.70 10.82 -8.64
C PHE A 152 2.00 10.36 -9.28
N GLU A 153 3.11 10.52 -8.56
CA GLU A 153 4.32 9.79 -8.89
C GLU A 153 4.12 8.30 -8.56
N VAL A 154 4.28 7.44 -9.58
CA VAL A 154 4.14 6.00 -9.45
C VAL A 154 5.51 5.35 -9.31
N LEU A 155 5.70 4.65 -8.20
CA LEU A 155 6.94 3.95 -7.87
C LEU A 155 6.93 2.55 -8.51
N PHE A 156 8.01 2.22 -9.22
CA PHE A 156 8.18 0.93 -9.89
C PHE A 156 9.15 0.04 -9.12
N PRO A 157 8.92 -1.29 -9.10
CA PRO A 157 9.78 -2.19 -8.37
C PRO A 157 11.11 -2.40 -9.10
N ASP A 158 12.18 -2.58 -8.33
CA ASP A 158 13.47 -3.07 -8.79
C ASP A 158 13.88 -4.32 -7.98
N GLU A 159 15.04 -4.89 -8.31
CA GLU A 159 15.59 -6.06 -7.62
C GLU A 159 15.76 -5.82 -6.11
N ARG A 160 16.17 -4.61 -5.71
CA ARG A 160 16.45 -4.28 -4.31
C ARG A 160 15.17 -4.20 -3.51
N LEU A 161 14.11 -3.62 -4.08
CA LEU A 161 12.78 -3.61 -3.48
C LEU A 161 12.30 -5.04 -3.20
N LEU A 162 12.46 -5.95 -4.17
CA LEU A 162 12.07 -7.34 -3.99
C LEU A 162 12.86 -8.03 -2.86
N MET A 163 14.16 -7.77 -2.76
CA MET A 163 14.97 -8.26 -1.64
C MET A 163 14.52 -7.68 -0.29
N THR A 164 14.13 -6.40 -0.26
CA THR A 164 13.55 -5.76 0.92
C THR A 164 12.23 -6.42 1.31
N ALA A 165 11.36 -6.72 0.35
CA ALA A 165 10.10 -7.43 0.60
C ALA A 165 10.32 -8.82 1.22
N LEU A 166 11.25 -9.62 0.69
CA LEU A 166 11.60 -10.93 1.24
C LEU A 166 12.08 -10.83 2.70
N ARG A 167 12.90 -9.82 3.01
CA ARG A 167 13.37 -9.56 4.37
C ARG A 167 12.23 -9.13 5.29
N GLY A 168 11.36 -8.23 4.82
CA GLY A 168 10.19 -7.78 5.58
C GLY A 168 9.21 -8.92 5.88
N TYR A 169 8.96 -9.80 4.91
CA TYR A 169 8.15 -11.00 5.07
C TYR A 169 8.68 -11.88 6.21
N ALA A 170 9.98 -12.18 6.19
CA ALA A 170 10.62 -13.00 7.22
C ALA A 170 10.71 -12.30 8.59
N ALA A 171 10.98 -10.99 8.61
CA ALA A 171 11.24 -10.24 9.85
C ALA A 171 9.97 -9.85 10.60
N TYR A 172 8.88 -9.59 9.88
CA TYR A 172 7.68 -8.97 10.46
C TYR A 172 6.45 -9.87 10.44
N GLY A 173 6.51 -11.03 9.77
CA GLY A 173 5.36 -11.93 9.62
C GLY A 173 4.23 -11.31 8.81
N LEU A 174 4.55 -10.34 7.95
CA LEU A 174 3.61 -9.76 6.99
C LEU A 174 3.21 -10.81 5.95
N SER A 175 2.04 -10.66 5.32
CA SER A 175 1.74 -11.44 4.12
C SER A 175 2.71 -11.05 3.00
N TRP A 176 2.83 -11.88 1.96
CA TRP A 176 3.72 -11.57 0.84
C TRP A 176 3.39 -10.22 0.17
N PHE A 177 2.11 -9.96 -0.09
CA PHE A 177 1.67 -8.71 -0.71
C PHE A 177 1.87 -7.50 0.20
N ASP A 178 1.63 -7.64 1.51
CA ASP A 178 1.92 -6.58 2.49
C ASP A 178 3.41 -6.28 2.58
N ALA A 179 4.25 -7.32 2.61
CA ALA A 179 5.69 -7.15 2.65
C ALA A 179 6.20 -6.44 1.38
N HIS A 180 5.62 -6.75 0.22
CA HIS A 180 5.95 -6.08 -1.03
C HIS A 180 5.48 -4.63 -1.06
N LEU A 181 4.25 -4.33 -0.60
CA LEU A 181 3.75 -2.96 -0.49
C LEU A 181 4.58 -2.13 0.51
N TRP A 182 4.85 -2.67 1.70
CA TRP A 182 5.72 -2.04 2.69
C TRP A 182 7.12 -1.77 2.13
N ALA A 183 7.67 -2.69 1.34
CA ALA A 183 9.00 -2.54 0.75
C ALA A 183 9.10 -1.36 -0.21
N TYR A 184 8.02 -0.91 -0.87
CA TYR A 184 8.04 0.36 -1.61
C TYR A 184 8.34 1.53 -0.69
N ALA A 185 7.62 1.65 0.42
CA ALA A 185 7.82 2.75 1.35
C ALA A 185 9.24 2.72 1.94
N GLU A 186 9.71 1.54 2.37
CA GLU A 186 11.06 1.39 2.93
C GLU A 186 12.15 1.69 1.88
N HIS A 187 12.03 1.15 0.66
CA HIS A 187 13.04 1.27 -0.39
C HIS A 187 13.17 2.70 -0.92
N PHE A 188 12.04 3.41 -1.06
CA PHE A 188 12.01 4.79 -1.54
C PHE A 188 12.10 5.83 -0.41
N GLY A 189 12.25 5.41 0.84
CA GLY A 189 12.41 6.30 1.99
C GLY A 189 11.16 7.08 2.38
N LEU A 190 9.97 6.52 2.11
CA LEU A 190 8.70 7.10 2.51
C LEU A 190 8.41 6.76 3.98
N GLU A 191 8.14 7.78 4.80
CA GLU A 191 8.01 7.61 6.24
C GLU A 191 6.65 7.03 6.66
N ILE A 192 5.63 7.20 5.82
CA ILE A 192 4.25 6.80 6.12
C ILE A 192 3.74 5.81 5.06
N LEU A 193 3.07 4.76 5.52
CA LEU A 193 2.20 3.91 4.71
C LEU A 193 0.76 4.11 5.15
N PHE A 194 -0.07 4.70 4.29
CA PHE A 194 -1.50 4.76 4.54
C PHE A 194 -2.14 3.43 4.13
N SER A 195 -2.72 2.72 5.10
CA SER A 195 -3.38 1.43 4.86
C SER A 195 -4.41 1.10 5.93
N GLU A 196 -5.52 0.49 5.53
CA GLU A 196 -6.51 -0.09 6.46
C GLU A 196 -6.09 -1.47 6.98
N ASP A 197 -5.41 -2.26 6.14
CA ASP A 197 -5.19 -3.69 6.37
C ASP A 197 -3.97 -3.98 7.28
N PHE A 198 -3.14 -2.97 7.54
CA PHE A 198 -2.04 -3.07 8.48
C PHE A 198 -2.46 -2.64 9.89
N GLN A 199 -1.71 -3.10 10.90
CA GLN A 199 -1.87 -2.63 12.26
C GLN A 199 -1.53 -1.13 12.37
N ASN A 200 -2.55 -0.29 12.63
CA ASN A 200 -2.38 1.15 12.77
C ASN A 200 -1.35 1.52 13.84
N GLY A 201 -0.53 2.54 13.54
CA GLY A 201 0.50 3.07 14.45
C GLY A 201 1.76 2.20 14.58
N ARG A 202 1.76 0.98 14.02
CA ARG A 202 2.94 0.12 14.01
C ARG A 202 4.01 0.67 13.07
N ILE A 203 5.27 0.48 13.45
CA ILE A 203 6.43 0.84 12.65
C ILE A 203 7.11 -0.46 12.17
N TYR A 204 7.40 -0.52 10.88
CA TYR A 204 8.13 -1.60 10.23
C TYR A 204 9.33 -0.97 9.53
N GLY A 205 10.55 -1.30 9.96
CA GLY A 205 11.75 -0.59 9.52
C GLY A 205 11.67 0.89 9.89
N THR A 206 11.70 1.77 8.90
CA THR A 206 11.52 3.22 9.08
C THR A 206 10.09 3.69 8.80
N VAL A 207 9.23 2.80 8.31
CA VAL A 207 7.88 3.14 7.83
C VAL A 207 6.85 3.00 8.95
N LYS A 208 6.13 4.07 9.25
CA LYS A 208 4.98 4.06 10.15
C LYS A 208 3.68 3.84 9.37
N VAL A 209 2.88 2.89 9.81
CA VAL A 209 1.54 2.65 9.28
C VAL A 209 0.53 3.62 9.90
N VAL A 210 -0.31 4.21 9.05
CA VAL A 210 -1.44 5.03 9.47
C VAL A 210 -2.71 4.55 8.77
N ASN A 211 -3.71 4.15 9.54
CA ASN A 211 -5.04 3.88 9.02
C ASN A 211 -5.84 5.19 9.00
N PRO A 212 -6.16 5.77 7.83
CA PRO A 212 -6.83 7.06 7.75
C PRO A 212 -8.31 7.01 8.15
N PHE A 213 -8.89 5.81 8.29
CA PHE A 213 -10.29 5.60 8.66
C PHE A 213 -10.50 5.44 10.16
N LEU A 214 -9.42 5.26 10.92
CA LEU A 214 -9.49 5.33 12.38
C LEU A 214 -9.40 6.81 12.75
N ALA A 215 -10.50 7.34 13.29
CA ALA A 215 -10.58 8.73 13.71
C ALA A 215 -9.39 9.13 14.59
N GLY A 216 -8.84 10.32 14.33
CA GLY A 216 -8.16 11.11 15.35
C GLY A 216 -9.17 11.90 16.16
#